data_AF-A0A1T5I672-F1
#
_entry.id   AF-A0A1T5I672-F1
#
_cell.length_a   1.000
_cell.length_b   1.000
_cell.length_c   1.000
_cell.angle_alpha   90.00
_cell.angle_beta   90.00
_cell.angle_gamma   90.00
#
_symmetry.space_group_name_H-M   'P 1'
#
loop_
_entity.id
_entity.type
_entity.pdbx_description
1 polymer ?
#
loop_
_entity_poly.entity_id
_entity_poly.type
_entity_poly.pdbx_seq_one_letter_code
_entity_poly.pdbx_strand_id
1 'polypeptide(L)'
;MNLNDNKVTSFSSITLLLLKELRLERNVHQAQVAEICGKTPSAWTKIETGKNPLTMEIFFRVCTALSVAPSAVLATMERYAALMSQNGWGVLSQQLSFEEDLLLQEAQNYYLTPGFRNRIQPQSWNFNISVLNGPIYNLDGTINVVDVFRYTLDEQFQIQQKEFKPTHGF
;
A
#
# COMPACT_ATOMS: atom_id res chain seq x y z
N MET A 1 16.08 17.88 17.02
CA MET A 1 16.15 16.47 16.58
C MET A 1 15.39 15.67 17.63
N ASN A 2 14.10 15.41 17.39
CA ASN A 2 13.23 14.74 18.38
C ASN A 2 13.41 13.23 18.29
N LEU A 3 13.38 12.59 19.46
CA LEU A 3 13.64 11.18 19.70
C LEU A 3 12.54 10.29 19.09
N ASN A 4 12.96 9.13 18.55
CA ASN A 4 12.17 7.90 18.35
C ASN A 4 10.95 7.96 17.43
N ASP A 5 11.18 7.90 16.13
CA ASP A 5 10.44 6.95 15.30
C ASP A 5 11.43 6.36 14.30
N ASN A 6 11.90 5.15 14.58
CA ASN A 6 12.70 4.41 13.62
C ASN A 6 11.84 4.25 12.36
N LYS A 7 12.24 4.90 11.25
CA LYS A 7 11.65 4.72 9.92
C LYS A 7 11.86 3.26 9.50
N VAL A 8 11.05 2.37 10.04
CA VAL A 8 11.22 0.94 9.95
C VAL A 8 9.92 0.34 9.47
N THR A 9 10.06 -0.66 8.62
CA THR A 9 8.96 -1.45 8.10
C THR A 9 9.44 -2.86 7.81
N SER A 10 8.54 -3.75 7.41
CA SER A 10 8.87 -5.11 7.02
C SER A 10 8.49 -5.41 5.57
N PHE A 11 9.12 -6.42 4.99
CA PHE A 11 8.71 -6.95 3.68
C PHE A 11 7.23 -7.42 3.68
N SER A 12 6.76 -7.93 4.82
CA SER A 12 5.35 -8.33 5.02
C SER A 12 4.40 -7.14 4.90
N SER A 13 4.76 -6.00 5.50
CA SER A 13 4.00 -4.76 5.45
C SER A 13 3.94 -4.14 4.06
N ILE A 14 5.08 -4.08 3.36
CA ILE A 14 5.14 -3.64 1.96
C ILE A 14 4.25 -4.53 1.09
N THR A 15 4.34 -5.85 1.26
CA THR A 15 3.50 -6.82 0.54
C THR A 15 2.02 -6.55 0.78
N LEU A 16 1.62 -6.35 2.04
CA LEU A 16 0.24 -6.11 2.42
C LEU A 16 -0.32 -4.84 1.77
N LEU A 17 0.45 -3.74 1.75
CA LEU A 17 0.06 -2.50 1.08
C LEU A 17 -0.11 -2.73 -0.42
N LEU A 18 0.80 -3.45 -1.07
CA LEU A 18 0.67 -3.77 -2.49
C LEU A 18 -0.59 -4.58 -2.78
N LEU A 19 -0.94 -5.56 -1.95
CA LEU A 19 -2.18 -6.33 -2.10
C LEU A 19 -3.43 -5.45 -1.95
N LYS A 20 -3.42 -4.53 -0.99
CA LYS A 20 -4.50 -3.57 -0.79
C LYS A 20 -4.64 -2.63 -1.99
N GLU A 21 -3.56 -2.07 -2.48
CA GLU A 21 -3.55 -1.19 -3.65
C GLU A 21 -4.01 -1.94 -4.91
N LEU A 22 -3.57 -3.20 -5.09
CA LEU A 22 -4.05 -4.06 -6.19
C LEU A 22 -5.56 -4.36 -6.10
N ARG A 23 -6.09 -4.53 -4.89
CA ARG A 23 -7.52 -4.72 -4.68
C ARG A 23 -8.29 -3.45 -5.05
N LEU A 24 -7.79 -2.28 -4.66
CA LEU A 24 -8.38 -0.98 -4.98
C LEU A 24 -8.29 -0.68 -6.48
N GLU A 25 -7.17 -0.95 -7.14
CA GLU A 25 -6.95 -0.82 -8.59
C GLU A 25 -8.00 -1.62 -9.38
N ARG A 26 -8.30 -2.84 -8.93
CA ARG A 26 -9.27 -3.74 -9.58
C ARG A 26 -10.72 -3.53 -9.13
N ASN A 27 -10.99 -2.54 -8.27
CA ASN A 27 -12.31 -2.30 -7.69
C ASN A 27 -12.94 -3.53 -7.01
N VAL A 28 -12.11 -4.40 -6.44
CA VAL A 28 -12.56 -5.61 -5.75
C VAL A 28 -12.98 -5.25 -4.32
N HIS A 29 -14.19 -5.67 -3.93
CA HIS A 29 -14.72 -5.33 -2.61
C HIS A 29 -14.00 -6.15 -1.51
N GLN A 30 -13.76 -5.52 -0.36
CA GLN A 30 -13.08 -6.16 0.77
C GLN A 30 -13.76 -7.49 1.19
N ALA A 31 -15.09 -7.52 1.18
CA ALA A 31 -15.88 -8.71 1.52
C ALA A 31 -15.63 -9.90 0.56
N GLN A 32 -15.40 -9.65 -0.73
CA GLN A 32 -15.15 -10.70 -1.72
C GLN A 32 -13.79 -11.38 -1.44
N VAL A 33 -12.76 -10.59 -1.12
CA VAL A 33 -11.45 -11.13 -0.75
C VAL A 33 -11.53 -11.92 0.56
N ALA A 34 -12.28 -11.43 1.54
CA ALA A 34 -12.49 -12.12 2.81
C ALA A 34 -13.11 -13.52 2.60
N GLU A 35 -14.15 -13.61 1.77
CA GLU A 35 -14.82 -14.87 1.43
C GLU A 35 -13.87 -15.87 0.77
N ILE A 36 -13.14 -15.46 -0.27
CA ILE A 36 -12.16 -16.32 -0.97
C ILE A 36 -11.04 -16.78 -0.02
N CYS A 37 -10.64 -15.91 0.90
CA CYS A 37 -9.63 -16.23 1.90
C CYS A 37 -10.16 -17.10 3.06
N GLY A 38 -11.47 -17.41 3.10
CA GLY A 38 -12.08 -18.15 4.20
C GLY A 38 -12.04 -17.38 5.52
N LYS A 39 -12.13 -16.05 5.47
CA LYS A 39 -12.11 -15.16 6.63
C LYS A 39 -13.42 -14.38 6.75
N THR A 40 -13.78 -14.03 7.98
CA THR A 40 -14.83 -13.04 8.20
C THR A 40 -14.34 -11.67 7.73
N PRO A 41 -15.25 -10.74 7.33
CA PRO A 41 -14.86 -9.38 6.94
C PRO A 41 -13.99 -8.69 7.98
N SER A 42 -14.32 -8.80 9.28
CA SER A 42 -13.53 -8.17 10.36
C SER A 42 -12.14 -8.77 10.52
N ALA A 43 -11.98 -10.09 10.34
CA ALA A 43 -10.69 -10.74 10.39
C ALA A 43 -9.81 -10.32 9.21
N TRP A 44 -10.40 -10.24 8.02
CA TRP A 44 -9.68 -9.73 6.84
C TRP A 44 -9.30 -8.25 7.00
N THR A 45 -10.18 -7.39 7.53
CA THR A 45 -9.83 -5.99 7.81
C THR A 45 -8.62 -5.88 8.75
N LYS A 46 -8.52 -6.73 9.77
CA LYS A 46 -7.34 -6.74 10.67
C LYS A 46 -6.07 -7.18 9.95
N ILE A 47 -6.16 -8.16 9.05
CA ILE A 47 -5.02 -8.58 8.22
C ILE A 47 -4.62 -7.43 7.28
N GLU A 48 -5.57 -6.89 6.50
CA GLU A 48 -5.33 -5.83 5.50
C GLU A 48 -4.86 -4.49 6.11
N THR A 49 -5.13 -4.27 7.40
CA THR A 49 -4.60 -3.10 8.14
C THR A 49 -3.28 -3.38 8.87
N GLY A 50 -2.78 -4.61 8.81
CA GLY A 50 -1.52 -5.03 9.43
C GLY A 50 -1.61 -5.28 10.94
N LYS A 51 -2.82 -5.25 11.52
CA LYS A 51 -3.06 -5.60 12.93
C LYS A 51 -2.91 -7.10 13.20
N ASN A 52 -3.14 -7.92 12.17
CA ASN A 52 -2.86 -9.34 12.19
C ASN A 52 -1.82 -9.67 11.11
N PRO A 53 -0.92 -10.64 11.35
CA PRO A 53 0.13 -10.97 10.39
C PRO A 53 -0.44 -11.58 9.10
N LEU A 54 0.20 -11.26 7.97
CA LEU A 54 -0.07 -11.89 6.68
C LEU A 54 0.67 -13.24 6.61
N THR A 55 -0.07 -14.35 6.70
CA THR A 55 0.52 -15.68 6.53
C THR A 55 0.70 -16.02 5.05
N MET A 56 1.63 -16.92 4.73
CA MET A 56 1.89 -17.34 3.35
C MET A 56 0.66 -17.98 2.67
N GLU A 57 -0.14 -18.75 3.42
CA GLU A 57 -1.38 -19.32 2.90
C GLU A 57 -2.36 -18.22 2.47
N ILE A 58 -2.56 -17.21 3.31
CA ILE A 58 -3.45 -16.08 3.01
C ILE A 58 -2.90 -15.28 1.83
N PHE A 59 -1.59 -15.05 1.77
CA PHE A 59 -0.95 -14.40 0.63
C PHE A 59 -1.30 -15.07 -0.71
N PHE A 60 -1.17 -16.40 -0.81
CA PHE A 60 -1.53 -17.14 -2.03
C PHE A 60 -3.03 -17.07 -2.36
N ARG A 61 -3.90 -17.12 -1.35
CA ARG A 61 -5.36 -17.00 -1.53
C ARG A 61 -5.74 -15.62 -2.05
N VAL A 62 -5.12 -14.56 -1.54
CA VAL A 62 -5.35 -13.18 -2.00
C VAL A 62 -4.83 -13.00 -3.42
N CYS A 63 -3.66 -13.53 -3.75
CA CYS A 63 -3.14 -13.51 -5.12
C CYS A 63 -4.11 -14.18 -6.10
N THR A 64 -4.67 -15.34 -5.72
CA THR A 64 -5.71 -16.03 -6.49
C THR A 64 -6.97 -15.16 -6.64
N ALA A 65 -7.45 -14.56 -5.54
CA ALA A 65 -8.62 -13.68 -5.54
C ALA A 65 -8.46 -12.47 -6.48
N LEU A 66 -7.24 -11.94 -6.57
CA LEU A 66 -6.90 -10.79 -7.40
C LEU A 66 -6.41 -11.18 -8.81
N SER A 67 -6.39 -12.48 -9.14
CA SER A 67 -5.88 -13.02 -10.40
C SER A 67 -4.47 -12.53 -10.75
N VAL A 68 -3.57 -12.57 -9.76
CA VAL A 68 -2.16 -12.17 -9.92
C VAL A 68 -1.21 -13.29 -9.55
N ALA A 69 -0.07 -13.35 -10.24
CA ALA A 69 1.00 -14.25 -9.87
C ALA A 69 1.66 -13.78 -8.56
N PRO A 70 1.80 -14.65 -7.55
CA PRO A 70 2.48 -14.32 -6.29
C PRO A 70 3.91 -13.80 -6.50
N SER A 71 4.63 -14.36 -7.47
CA SER A 71 5.99 -13.92 -7.84
C SER A 71 6.03 -12.47 -8.32
N ALA A 72 5.00 -12.00 -9.05
CA ALA A 72 4.93 -10.62 -9.50
C ALA A 72 4.75 -9.65 -8.32
N VAL A 73 3.95 -10.03 -7.32
CA VAL A 73 3.78 -9.24 -6.09
C VAL A 73 5.10 -9.17 -5.32
N LEU A 74 5.80 -10.30 -5.14
CA LEU A 74 7.08 -10.34 -4.44
C LEU A 74 8.16 -9.52 -5.16
N ALA A 75 8.27 -9.63 -6.49
CA ALA A 75 9.21 -8.82 -7.27
C ALA A 75 8.92 -7.32 -7.13
N THR A 76 7.63 -6.95 -7.02
CA THR A 76 7.21 -5.56 -6.78
C THR A 76 7.58 -5.11 -5.38
N MET A 77 7.35 -5.96 -4.38
CA MET A 77 7.74 -5.73 -3.00
C MET A 77 9.24 -5.50 -2.87
N GLU A 78 10.09 -6.27 -3.55
CA GLU A 78 11.55 -6.09 -3.50
C GLU A 78 11.98 -4.73 -4.06
N ARG A 79 11.36 -4.28 -5.17
CA ARG A 79 11.64 -2.96 -5.73
C ARG A 79 11.19 -1.83 -4.78
N TYR A 80 10.04 -1.97 -4.14
CA TYR A 80 9.59 -1.03 -3.11
C TYR A 80 10.48 -1.04 -1.86
N ALA A 81 10.94 -2.21 -1.43
CA ALA A 81 11.89 -2.31 -0.33
C ALA A 81 13.19 -1.57 -0.65
N ALA A 82 13.74 -1.74 -1.86
CA ALA A 82 14.91 -1.00 -2.31
C ALA A 82 14.67 0.52 -2.32
N LEU A 83 13.52 0.98 -2.84
CA LEU A 83 13.14 2.39 -2.82
C LEU A 83 13.05 2.94 -1.39
N MET A 84 12.39 2.21 -0.49
CA MET A 84 12.25 2.61 0.91
C MET A 84 13.61 2.72 1.58
N SER A 85 14.50 1.74 1.38
CA SER A 85 15.87 1.78 1.91
C SER A 85 16.70 2.93 1.35
N GLN A 86 16.55 3.26 0.06
CA GLN A 86 17.20 4.45 -0.54
C GLN A 86 16.74 5.77 0.12
N ASN A 87 15.51 5.80 0.65
CA ASN A 87 14.94 6.94 1.36
C ASN A 87 15.12 6.88 2.88
N GLY A 88 16.08 6.08 3.36
CA GLY A 88 16.47 6.01 4.77
C GLY A 88 15.57 5.15 5.64
N TRP A 89 14.76 4.26 5.06
CA TRP A 89 13.96 3.29 5.83
C TRP A 89 14.70 1.98 6.09
N GLY A 90 14.64 1.48 7.32
CA GLY A 90 15.06 0.13 7.68
C GLY A 90 13.99 -0.88 7.27
N VAL A 91 14.25 -1.68 6.24
CA VAL A 91 13.33 -2.76 5.82
C VAL A 91 13.79 -4.08 6.42
N LEU A 92 12.95 -4.64 7.28
CA LEU A 92 13.26 -5.85 8.06
C LEU A 92 12.58 -7.09 7.49
N SER A 93 13.24 -8.24 7.64
CA SER A 93 12.68 -9.57 7.32
C SER A 93 11.78 -10.12 8.42
N GLN A 94 11.87 -9.58 9.63
CA GLN A 94 11.02 -9.98 10.74
C GLN A 94 9.64 -9.33 10.63
N GLN A 95 8.61 -10.06 11.08
CA GLN A 95 7.28 -9.49 11.28
C GLN A 95 7.31 -8.47 12.42
N LEU A 96 6.85 -7.25 12.13
CA LEU A 96 6.68 -6.18 13.11
C LEU A 96 5.23 -6.14 13.62
N SER A 97 5.05 -5.63 14.83
CA SER A 97 3.71 -5.23 15.28
C SER A 97 3.27 -3.94 14.57
N PHE A 98 1.97 -3.62 14.63
CA PHE A 98 1.44 -2.41 14.01
C PHE A 98 2.07 -1.13 14.59
N GLU A 99 2.36 -1.14 15.90
CA GLU A 99 2.94 -0.02 16.64
C GLU A 99 4.42 0.21 16.28
N GLU A 100 5.11 -0.82 15.83
CA GLU A 100 6.53 -0.77 15.44
C GLU A 100 6.73 -0.44 13.94
N ASP A 101 5.69 -0.59 13.12
CA ASP A 101 5.74 -0.39 11.68
C ASP A 101 5.19 0.97 11.26
N LEU A 102 6.10 1.95 11.12
CA LEU A 102 5.73 3.32 10.77
C LEU A 102 5.07 3.41 9.39
N LEU A 103 5.45 2.55 8.44
CA LEU A 103 4.85 2.55 7.10
C LEU A 103 3.37 2.16 7.17
N LEU A 104 3.02 1.14 7.96
CA LEU A 104 1.62 0.75 8.12
C LEU A 104 0.79 1.85 8.80
N GLN A 105 1.36 2.54 9.79
CA GLN A 105 0.70 3.66 10.46
C GLN A 105 0.43 4.81 9.49
N GLU A 106 1.45 5.24 8.75
CA GLU A 106 1.31 6.29 7.74
C GLU A 106 0.36 5.89 6.61
N ALA A 107 0.35 4.62 6.21
CA ALA A 107 -0.63 4.12 5.25
C ALA A 107 -2.06 4.23 5.77
N GLN A 108 -2.33 3.88 7.05
CA GLN A 108 -3.67 4.10 7.62
C GLN A 108 -4.04 5.58 7.65
N ASN A 109 -3.10 6.45 8.00
CA ASN A 109 -3.31 7.91 7.97
C ASN A 109 -3.69 8.37 6.56
N TYR A 110 -2.95 7.92 5.53
CA TYR A 110 -3.25 8.20 4.12
C TYR A 110 -4.68 7.80 3.75
N TYR A 111 -5.09 6.56 4.07
CA TYR A 111 -6.42 6.06 3.74
C TYR A 111 -7.56 6.81 4.43
N LEU A 112 -7.28 7.57 5.49
CA LEU A 112 -8.24 8.41 6.18
C LEU A 112 -8.32 9.84 5.61
N THR A 113 -7.35 10.26 4.79
CA THR A 113 -7.28 11.62 4.25
C THR A 113 -8.46 11.97 3.34
N PRO A 114 -8.87 13.26 3.28
CA PRO A 114 -9.86 13.70 2.32
C PRO A 114 -9.40 13.50 0.87
N GLY A 115 -8.10 13.63 0.58
CA GLY A 115 -7.55 13.39 -0.75
C GLY A 115 -7.79 11.95 -1.22
N PHE A 116 -7.48 10.95 -0.38
CA PHE A 116 -7.76 9.55 -0.72
C PHE A 116 -9.25 9.27 -0.91
N ARG A 117 -10.11 9.82 -0.04
CA ARG A 117 -11.57 9.60 -0.09
C ARG A 117 -12.22 10.19 -1.35
N ASN A 118 -11.66 11.27 -1.88
CA ASN A 118 -12.14 11.95 -3.08
C ASN A 118 -11.30 11.60 -4.33
N ARG A 119 -10.42 10.61 -4.25
CA ARG A 119 -9.62 10.20 -5.40
C ARG A 119 -10.53 9.70 -6.52
N ILE A 120 -10.17 10.06 -7.75
CA ILE A 120 -10.81 9.48 -8.93
C ILE A 120 -10.35 8.03 -8.98
N GLN A 121 -11.28 7.09 -8.80
CA GLN A 121 -10.94 5.69 -8.94
C GLN A 121 -10.49 5.43 -10.38
N PRO A 122 -9.37 4.73 -10.58
CA PRO A 122 -8.90 4.40 -11.91
C PRO A 122 -9.97 3.59 -12.64
N GLN A 123 -10.67 4.21 -13.61
CA GLN A 123 -11.59 3.48 -14.47
C GLN A 123 -10.76 2.56 -15.37
N SER A 124 -10.69 1.30 -14.93
CA SER A 124 -10.38 -0.01 -15.53
C SER A 124 -9.75 -0.17 -16.93
N TRP A 125 -9.60 0.83 -17.81
CA TRP A 125 -9.22 0.55 -19.21
C TRP A 125 -8.13 1.42 -19.85
N ASN A 126 -7.88 2.69 -19.47
CA ASN A 126 -7.08 3.55 -20.36
C ASN A 126 -5.90 4.37 -19.80
N PHE A 127 -5.61 4.40 -18.49
CA PHE A 127 -4.56 5.32 -17.99
C PHE A 127 -3.70 4.86 -16.80
N ASN A 128 -3.86 3.63 -16.30
CA ASN A 128 -3.18 3.26 -15.04
C ASN A 128 -2.12 2.20 -15.27
N ILE A 129 -0.88 2.60 -15.00
CA ILE A 129 0.21 1.67 -14.81
C ILE A 129 -0.12 0.86 -13.55
N SER A 130 -0.22 -0.46 -13.68
CA SER A 130 -0.58 -1.33 -12.57
C SER A 130 0.38 -1.15 -11.39
N VAL A 131 -0.13 -1.29 -10.17
CA VAL A 131 0.66 -1.30 -8.92
C VAL A 131 1.85 -2.26 -9.04
N LEU A 132 1.69 -3.38 -9.76
CA LEU A 132 2.74 -4.38 -10.00
C LEU A 132 3.91 -3.90 -10.88
N ASN A 133 3.79 -2.79 -11.57
CA ASN A 133 4.86 -2.24 -12.41
C ASN A 133 5.67 -1.16 -11.66
N GLY A 134 5.23 -0.76 -10.46
CA GLY A 134 5.93 0.22 -9.63
C GLY A 134 7.11 -0.36 -8.84
N PRO A 135 7.94 0.51 -8.24
CA PRO A 135 8.16 1.90 -8.63
C PRO A 135 8.76 2.00 -10.04
N ILE A 136 8.42 3.04 -10.80
CA ILE A 136 8.89 3.25 -12.18
C ILE A 136 9.87 4.42 -12.18
N TYR A 137 11.07 4.16 -12.66
CA TYR A 137 12.11 5.17 -12.85
C TYR A 137 12.00 5.72 -14.27
N ASN A 138 11.60 6.98 -14.40
CA ASN A 138 11.47 7.64 -15.69
C ASN A 138 12.83 8.14 -16.19
N LEU A 139 12.94 8.39 -17.50
CA LEU A 139 14.17 8.87 -18.14
C LEU A 139 14.60 10.27 -17.66
N ASP A 140 13.66 11.07 -17.15
CA ASP A 140 13.92 12.39 -16.58
C ASP A 140 14.41 12.34 -15.12
N GLY A 141 14.60 11.14 -14.56
CA GLY A 141 15.03 10.93 -13.18
C GLY A 141 13.91 11.00 -12.16
N THR A 142 12.66 11.27 -12.57
CA THR A 142 11.50 11.20 -11.67
C THR A 142 11.10 9.76 -11.40
N ILE A 143 10.43 9.52 -10.28
CA ILE A 143 9.95 8.19 -9.89
C ILE A 143 8.44 8.23 -9.74
N ASN A 144 7.74 7.40 -10.51
CA ASN A 144 6.31 7.16 -10.29
C ASN A 144 6.15 6.03 -9.28
N VAL A 145 5.48 6.35 -8.17
CA VAL A 145 5.24 5.42 -7.07
C VAL A 145 3.75 5.44 -6.73
N VAL A 146 3.23 4.30 -6.27
CA VAL A 146 1.88 4.20 -5.74
C VAL A 146 1.70 5.17 -4.57
N ASP A 147 0.56 5.86 -4.54
CA ASP A 147 0.30 7.01 -3.67
C ASP A 147 0.49 6.73 -2.19
N VAL A 148 0.18 5.51 -1.70
CA VAL A 148 0.41 5.17 -0.30
C VAL A 148 1.88 5.24 0.10
N PHE A 149 2.79 4.85 -0.81
CA PHE A 149 4.23 5.00 -0.61
C PHE A 149 4.66 6.44 -0.88
N ARG A 150 4.04 7.13 -1.85
CA ARG A 150 4.32 8.56 -2.06
C ARG A 150 4.03 9.38 -0.81
N TYR A 151 2.91 9.10 -0.14
CA TYR A 151 2.49 9.78 1.08
C TYR A 151 3.52 9.68 2.21
N THR A 152 4.31 8.60 2.25
CA THR A 152 5.35 8.43 3.27
C THR A 152 6.72 9.00 2.86
N LEU A 153 6.93 9.22 1.57
CA LEU A 153 8.20 9.68 1.00
C LEU A 153 8.21 11.17 0.64
N ASP A 154 7.06 11.76 0.36
CA ASP A 154 6.88 13.13 -0.13
C ASP A 154 6.00 13.93 0.85
N GLU A 155 6.63 14.80 1.64
CA GLU A 155 5.96 15.65 2.63
C GLU A 155 4.95 16.62 1.99
N GLN A 156 5.25 17.13 0.79
CA GLN A 156 4.34 18.04 0.09
C GLN A 156 3.07 17.30 -0.36
N PHE A 157 3.23 16.09 -0.88
CA PHE A 157 2.09 15.23 -1.19
C PHE A 157 1.30 14.86 0.07
N GLN A 158 1.98 14.60 1.19
CA GLN A 158 1.33 14.33 2.48
C GLN A 158 0.43 15.49 2.92
N ILE A 159 0.94 16.73 2.86
CA ILE A 159 0.18 17.96 3.16
C ILE A 159 -0.99 18.11 2.20
N GLN A 160 -0.75 17.94 0.89
CA GLN A 160 -1.80 18.04 -0.13
C GLN A 160 -2.96 17.07 0.13
N GLN A 161 -2.67 15.82 0.53
CA GLN A 161 -3.70 14.83 0.83
C GLN A 161 -4.51 15.21 2.07
N LYS A 162 -3.86 15.75 3.12
CA LYS A 162 -4.52 16.21 4.36
C LYS A 162 -5.38 17.45 4.14
N GLU A 163 -4.91 18.39 3.33
CA GLU A 163 -5.57 19.68 3.08
C GLU A 163 -6.53 19.67 1.89
N PHE A 164 -6.71 18.53 1.23
CA PHE A 164 -7.57 18.41 0.06
C PHE A 164 -8.99 18.94 0.35
N LYS A 165 -9.41 19.93 -0.44
CA LYS A 165 -10.77 20.48 -0.44
C LYS A 165 -11.44 20.09 -1.76
N PRO A 166 -12.58 19.38 -1.73
CA PRO A 166 -13.32 19.11 -2.96
C PRO A 166 -13.78 20.44 -3.55
N THR A 167 -13.27 20.79 -4.73
CA THR A 167 -13.81 21.90 -5.52
C THR A 167 -15.28 21.59 -5.78
N HIS A 168 -16.18 22.37 -5.17
CA HIS A 168 -17.61 22.25 -5.45
C HIS A 168 -17.77 22.50 -6.95
N GLY A 169 -18.21 21.46 -7.68
CA GLY A 169 -18.62 21.62 -9.06
C GLY A 169 -19.76 22.63 -9.13
N PHE A 170 -19.61 23.63 -9.98
CA PHE A 170 -20.70 24.51 -10.42
C PHE A 170 -21.76 23.69 -11.16
#